data_AF-A0A845HND8-F1
#
_entry.id   AF-A0A845HND8-F1
#
_cell.length_a   1.000
_cell.length_b   1.000
_cell.length_c   1.000
_cell.angle_alpha   90.00
_cell.angle_beta   90.00
_cell.angle_gamma   90.00
#
_symmetry.space_group_name_H-M   'P 1'
#
loop_
_entity.id
_entity.type
_entity.pdbx_description
1 polymer ?
#
loop_
_entity_poly.entity_id
_entity_poly.type
_entity_poly.pdbx_seq_one_letter_code
_entity_poly.pdbx_strand_id
1 'polypeptide(L)'
;MKLFKKALCTIFCMLATQVAHGGSVEGPHLAWINLAPSPQTSNAILREFVSGGEQLCWDDGLLLFMSERPPAMTSELVRDAVVRRNAASIRKLNALLTLPFKAASDGFDGIVVYAEDRKPMLYSLTTGKTNVQSDTVDRPLHLKGAFCNVIPPTVRKP
;
A
#
# COMPACT_ATOMS: atom_id res chain seq x y z
N MET A 1 -57.71 -34.98 17.62
CA MET A 1 -57.12 -33.88 16.81
C MET A 1 -56.02 -33.18 17.61
N LYS A 2 -54.78 -33.67 17.57
CA LYS A 2 -53.60 -33.00 18.15
C LYS A 2 -52.37 -33.41 17.35
N LEU A 3 -52.11 -32.79 16.20
CA LEU A 3 -50.87 -33.05 15.44
C LEU A 3 -50.62 -32.03 14.32
N PHE A 4 -50.81 -30.74 14.56
CA PHE A 4 -50.45 -29.71 13.58
C PHE A 4 -50.10 -28.40 14.29
N LYS A 5 -48.96 -28.36 14.99
CA LYS A 5 -48.49 -27.10 15.62
C LYS A 5 -47.01 -27.08 16.00
N LYS A 6 -46.09 -27.70 15.23
CA LYS A 6 -44.64 -27.66 15.53
C LYS A 6 -43.71 -27.64 14.31
N ALA A 7 -44.17 -27.28 13.13
CA ALA A 7 -43.36 -27.37 11.91
C ALA A 7 -43.18 -26.03 11.16
N LEU A 8 -43.29 -24.89 11.83
CA LEU A 8 -43.19 -23.57 11.17
C LEU A 8 -42.18 -22.60 11.81
N CYS A 9 -41.34 -23.06 12.74
CA CYS A 9 -40.37 -22.18 13.43
C CYS A 9 -38.91 -22.53 13.13
N THR A 10 -38.62 -23.59 12.39
CA THR A 10 -37.25 -24.10 12.22
C THR A 10 -36.64 -23.81 10.84
N ILE A 11 -37.30 -23.00 9.99
CA ILE A 11 -36.82 -22.71 8.62
C ILE A 11 -36.42 -21.23 8.44
N PHE A 12 -36.67 -20.35 9.41
CA PHE A 12 -36.32 -18.92 9.28
C PHE A 12 -34.96 -18.53 9.85
N CYS A 13 -34.26 -19.43 10.56
CA CYS A 13 -32.94 -19.12 11.15
C CYS A 13 -31.74 -19.46 10.26
N MET A 14 -31.93 -20.00 9.04
CA MET A 14 -30.82 -20.33 8.14
C MET A 14 -30.50 -19.24 7.10
N LEU A 15 -31.26 -18.14 7.04
CA LEU A 15 -31.09 -17.08 6.03
C LEU A 15 -30.24 -15.88 6.49
N ALA A 16 -29.66 -15.95 7.69
CA ALA A 16 -28.78 -14.92 8.22
C ALA A 16 -27.36 -15.44 8.49
N THR A 17 -26.82 -16.29 7.60
CA THR A 17 -25.36 -16.34 7.46
C THR A 17 -24.94 -15.07 6.72
N GLN A 18 -24.93 -13.95 7.44
CA GLN A 18 -24.14 -12.81 7.04
C GLN A 18 -22.72 -13.34 6.86
N VAL A 19 -22.26 -13.36 5.62
CA VAL A 19 -20.85 -13.57 5.31
C VAL A 19 -20.15 -12.38 5.96
N ALA A 20 -19.71 -12.58 7.20
CA ALA A 20 -18.74 -11.72 7.83
C ALA A 20 -17.52 -11.79 6.93
N HIS A 21 -17.40 -10.84 6.02
CA HIS A 21 -16.16 -10.61 5.31
C HIS A 21 -15.19 -10.15 6.39
N GLY A 22 -14.38 -11.07 6.90
CA GLY A 22 -13.23 -10.74 7.73
C GLY A 22 -12.40 -9.75 6.93
N GLY A 23 -12.45 -8.48 7.34
CA GLY A 23 -11.71 -7.41 6.71
C GLY A 23 -10.22 -7.66 6.91
N SER A 24 -9.60 -8.09 5.82
CA SER A 24 -8.31 -7.64 5.28
C SER A 24 -7.13 -7.41 6.23
N VAL A 25 -5.98 -7.96 5.82
CA VAL A 25 -4.60 -7.70 6.29
C VAL A 25 -4.45 -6.35 7.00
N GLU A 26 -4.11 -6.39 8.29
CA GLU A 26 -4.08 -5.25 9.24
C GLU A 26 -2.88 -4.29 9.06
N GLY A 27 -1.96 -4.58 8.13
CA GLY A 27 -0.80 -3.72 7.87
C GLY A 27 -0.99 -2.76 6.69
N PRO A 28 0.01 -1.89 6.43
CA PRO A 28 -0.11 -0.85 5.43
C PRO A 28 -0.28 -1.41 4.02
N HIS A 29 -1.04 -0.69 3.19
CA HIS A 29 -1.19 -0.89 1.77
C HIS A 29 -0.30 0.11 1.02
N LEU A 30 0.82 -0.35 0.46
CA LEU A 30 1.80 0.52 -0.19
C LEU A 30 1.89 0.27 -1.70
N ALA A 31 1.93 1.35 -2.46
CA ALA A 31 2.35 1.29 -3.86
C ALA A 31 3.89 1.30 -3.94
N TRP A 32 4.47 0.33 -4.63
CA TRP A 32 5.89 0.33 -4.98
C TRP A 32 6.07 0.65 -6.46
N ILE A 33 6.72 1.79 -6.73
CA ILE A 33 6.99 2.25 -8.09
C ILE A 33 8.49 2.26 -8.35
N ASN A 34 8.89 1.53 -9.39
CA ASN A 34 10.23 1.65 -9.94
C ASN A 34 10.22 2.60 -11.14
N LEU A 35 11.01 3.67 -11.06
CA LEU A 35 11.24 4.65 -12.12
C LEU A 35 12.63 4.52 -12.78
N ALA A 36 13.42 3.51 -12.41
CA ALA A 36 14.74 3.29 -12.98
C ALA A 36 14.66 2.78 -14.44
N PRO A 37 15.66 3.11 -15.28
CA PRO A 37 15.70 2.68 -16.67
C PRO A 37 15.71 1.16 -16.86
N SER A 38 16.30 0.41 -15.91
CA SER A 38 16.32 -1.05 -15.91
C SER A 38 15.44 -1.61 -14.78
N PRO A 39 14.27 -2.18 -15.11
CA PRO A 39 13.38 -2.73 -14.09
C PRO A 39 13.89 -3.97 -13.37
N GLN A 40 14.76 -4.76 -14.01
CA GLN A 40 15.22 -6.03 -13.45
C GLN A 40 16.03 -5.84 -12.16
N THR A 41 16.90 -4.83 -12.11
CA THR A 41 17.77 -4.55 -10.95
C THR A 41 16.96 -4.12 -9.73
N SER A 42 15.98 -3.23 -9.90
CA SER A 42 15.14 -2.75 -8.79
C SER A 42 14.26 -3.85 -8.17
N ASN A 43 13.73 -4.76 -8.99
CA ASN A 43 12.87 -5.85 -8.54
C ASN A 43 13.68 -6.94 -7.82
N ALA A 44 14.98 -7.03 -8.07
CA ALA A 44 15.89 -7.87 -7.30
C ALA A 44 16.19 -7.22 -5.93
N ILE A 45 16.49 -5.92 -5.90
CA ILE A 45 16.71 -5.15 -4.66
C ILE A 45 15.50 -5.24 -3.72
N LEU A 46 14.30 -5.05 -4.26
CA LEU A 46 13.09 -5.13 -3.44
C LEU A 46 12.79 -6.57 -2.99
N ARG A 47 12.99 -7.57 -3.86
CA ARG A 47 12.82 -8.98 -3.47
C ARG A 47 13.79 -9.35 -2.36
N GLU A 48 15.05 -8.95 -2.47
CA GLU A 48 16.06 -9.15 -1.43
C GLU A 48 15.61 -8.52 -0.11
N PHE A 49 15.09 -7.29 -0.11
CA PHE A 49 14.55 -6.64 1.09
C PHE A 49 13.34 -7.38 1.69
N VAL A 50 12.32 -7.71 0.88
CA VAL A 50 11.12 -8.42 1.36
C VAL A 50 11.48 -9.81 1.88
N SER A 51 12.43 -10.49 1.24
CA SER A 51 12.89 -11.83 1.64
C SER A 51 13.92 -11.84 2.78
N GLY A 52 14.62 -10.72 2.97
CA GLY A 52 15.79 -10.59 3.84
C GLY A 52 15.47 -10.48 5.33
N GLY A 53 14.19 -10.43 5.69
CA GLY A 53 13.76 -10.52 7.08
C GLY A 53 14.03 -9.28 7.93
N GLU A 54 14.23 -8.10 7.33
CA GLU A 54 14.28 -6.86 8.11
C GLU A 54 12.94 -6.66 8.84
N GLN A 55 13.00 -6.52 10.17
CA GLN A 55 11.81 -6.21 10.95
C GLN A 55 11.32 -4.82 10.56
N LEU A 56 10.20 -4.78 9.83
CA LEU A 56 9.45 -3.58 9.52
C LEU A 56 8.95 -2.94 10.83
N CYS A 57 8.66 -1.65 10.79
CA CYS A 57 8.13 -0.87 11.91
C CYS A 57 6.64 -1.12 12.20
N TRP A 58 6.02 -2.07 11.53
CA TRP A 58 4.63 -2.46 11.75
C TRP A 58 4.59 -3.90 12.21
N ASP A 59 3.81 -4.16 13.24
CA ASP A 59 3.60 -5.49 13.81
C ASP A 59 2.73 -6.36 12.88
N ASP A 60 1.84 -5.69 12.14
CA ASP A 60 0.94 -6.27 11.16
C ASP A 60 1.57 -6.18 9.76
N GLY A 61 1.62 -7.30 9.04
CA GLY A 61 2.40 -7.43 7.80
C GLY A 61 2.01 -6.46 6.67
N LEU A 62 2.97 -6.11 5.80
CA LEU A 62 2.79 -5.19 4.67
C LEU A 62 2.09 -5.84 3.46
N LEU A 63 1.08 -5.17 2.90
CA LEU A 63 0.58 -5.47 1.55
C LEU A 63 1.22 -4.52 0.52
N LEU A 64 2.09 -5.07 -0.32
CA LEU A 64 2.87 -4.32 -1.30
C LEU A 64 2.33 -4.51 -2.73
N PHE A 65 1.90 -3.42 -3.36
CA PHE A 65 1.46 -3.40 -4.75
C PHE A 65 2.64 -3.05 -5.66
N MET A 66 3.29 -4.08 -6.19
CA MET A 66 4.45 -3.93 -7.08
C MET A 66 3.98 -3.70 -8.52
N SER A 67 4.31 -2.55 -9.11
CA SER A 67 3.94 -2.19 -10.51
C SER A 67 2.44 -2.05 -10.77
N GLU A 68 1.58 -2.51 -9.86
CA GLU A 68 0.14 -2.34 -9.89
C GLU A 68 -0.27 -1.02 -9.25
N ARG A 69 -1.03 -0.20 -9.97
CA ARG A 69 -1.53 1.09 -9.51
C ARG A 69 -2.74 1.53 -10.32
N PRO A 70 -3.55 2.47 -9.80
CA PRO A 70 -4.56 3.14 -10.60
C PRO A 70 -3.94 3.69 -11.90
N PRO A 71 -4.56 3.51 -13.09
CA PRO A 71 -3.99 3.95 -14.36
C PRO A 71 -3.64 5.45 -14.41
N ALA A 72 -4.36 6.28 -13.65
CA ALA A 72 -4.10 7.70 -13.52
C ALA A 72 -2.80 8.04 -12.77
N MET A 73 -2.24 7.10 -11.99
CA MET A 73 -0.97 7.25 -11.28
C MET A 73 0.19 6.95 -12.23
N THR A 74 0.40 7.81 -13.22
CA THR A 74 1.43 7.60 -14.26
C THR A 74 2.85 7.75 -13.71
N SER A 75 3.85 7.18 -14.41
CA SER A 75 5.27 7.34 -14.03
C SER A 75 5.70 8.81 -14.00
N GLU A 76 5.21 9.63 -14.94
CA GLU A 76 5.53 11.05 -15.00
C GLU A 76 4.92 11.81 -13.82
N LEU A 77 3.66 11.55 -13.48
CA LEU A 77 3.03 12.15 -12.31
C LEU A 77 3.78 11.81 -11.03
N VAL A 78 4.16 10.54 -10.86
CA VAL A 78 4.92 10.08 -9.69
C VAL A 78 6.29 10.77 -9.66
N ARG A 79 7.01 10.81 -10.79
CA ARG A 79 8.32 11.49 -10.89
C ARG A 79 8.22 12.96 -10.52
N ASP A 80 7.24 13.67 -11.06
CA ASP A 80 6.99 15.08 -10.74
C ASP A 80 6.72 15.29 -9.25
N ALA A 81 5.89 14.42 -8.67
CA ALA A 81 5.48 14.54 -7.28
C ALA A 81 6.63 14.26 -6.30
N VAL A 82 7.34 13.14 -6.44
CA VAL A 82 8.30 12.69 -5.41
C VAL A 82 9.74 13.08 -5.72
N VAL A 83 10.15 13.06 -7.00
CA VAL A 83 11.53 13.37 -7.38
C VAL A 83 11.70 14.87 -7.59
N ARG A 84 10.84 15.48 -8.41
CA ARG A 84 10.88 16.93 -8.68
C ARG A 84 10.19 17.77 -7.60
N ARG A 85 9.52 17.12 -6.63
CA ARG A 85 8.83 17.75 -5.49
C ARG A 85 7.81 18.82 -5.92
N ASN A 86 7.16 18.63 -7.07
CA ASN A 86 6.18 19.59 -7.58
C ASN A 86 4.90 19.54 -6.74
N ALA A 87 4.54 20.66 -6.11
CA ALA A 87 3.39 20.73 -5.20
C ALA A 87 2.05 20.38 -5.85
N ALA A 88 1.84 20.74 -7.12
CA ALA A 88 0.59 20.41 -7.83
C ALA A 88 0.52 18.90 -8.12
N SER A 89 1.64 18.29 -8.50
CA SER A 89 1.73 16.85 -8.72
C SER A 89 1.60 16.06 -7.41
N ILE A 90 2.14 16.56 -6.29
CA ILE A 90 1.95 15.97 -4.95
C ILE A 90 0.46 15.97 -4.58
N ARG A 91 -0.25 17.09 -4.79
CA ARG A 91 -1.71 17.15 -4.53
C ARG A 91 -2.49 16.16 -5.39
N LYS A 92 -2.18 16.09 -6.69
CA LYS A 92 -2.79 15.13 -7.61
C LYS A 92 -2.51 13.69 -7.20
N LEU A 93 -1.26 13.37 -6.85
CA LEU A 93 -0.86 12.03 -6.43
C LEU A 93 -1.57 11.64 -5.13
N ASN A 94 -1.67 12.53 -4.14
CA ASN A 94 -2.41 12.28 -2.91
C ASN A 94 -3.88 11.96 -3.16
N ALA A 95 -4.55 12.70 -4.05
CA ALA A 95 -5.93 12.43 -4.42
C ALA A 95 -6.10 11.02 -5.04
N LEU A 96 -5.10 10.52 -5.75
CA LEU A 96 -5.12 9.16 -6.30
C LEU A 96 -4.83 8.09 -5.24
N LEU A 97 -3.96 8.39 -4.26
CA LEU A 97 -3.65 7.46 -3.17
C LEU A 97 -4.87 7.19 -2.28
N THR A 98 -5.80 8.14 -2.16
CA THR A 98 -7.05 7.98 -1.41
C THR A 98 -8.13 7.19 -2.16
N LEU A 99 -7.91 6.83 -3.43
CA LEU A 99 -8.91 6.09 -4.20
C LEU A 99 -8.82 4.58 -3.90
N PRO A 100 -9.95 3.88 -3.75
CA PRO A 100 -9.98 2.43 -3.65
C PRO A 100 -9.26 1.75 -4.82
N PHE A 101 -8.45 0.73 -4.53
CA PHE A 101 -7.76 -0.07 -5.54
C PHE A 101 -7.52 -1.51 -5.08
N LYS A 102 -8.23 -2.47 -5.71
CA LYS A 102 -8.10 -3.91 -5.40
C LYS A 102 -8.28 -4.17 -3.89
N ALA A 103 -7.32 -4.85 -3.25
CA ALA A 103 -7.33 -5.13 -1.82
C ALA A 103 -7.12 -3.87 -0.96
N ALA A 104 -6.67 -2.75 -1.55
CA ALA A 104 -6.65 -1.45 -0.88
C ALA A 104 -8.00 -0.74 -1.01
N SER A 105 -9.03 -1.27 -0.34
CA SER A 105 -10.41 -0.75 -0.40
C SER A 105 -10.53 0.71 0.06
N ASP A 106 -9.69 1.13 1.00
CA ASP A 106 -9.63 2.51 1.52
C ASP A 106 -8.52 3.34 0.85
N GLY A 107 -7.94 2.83 -0.24
CA GLY A 107 -6.75 3.36 -0.86
C GLY A 107 -5.46 3.01 -0.13
N PHE A 108 -4.38 3.60 -0.61
CA PHE A 108 -3.02 3.35 -0.15
C PHE A 108 -2.68 4.21 1.07
N ASP A 109 -1.84 3.69 1.96
CA ASP A 109 -1.22 4.43 3.06
C ASP A 109 -0.11 5.37 2.59
N GLY A 110 0.47 5.03 1.45
CA GLY A 110 1.47 5.83 0.80
C GLY A 110 2.11 5.10 -0.37
N ILE A 111 3.19 5.69 -0.82
CA ILE A 111 3.95 5.24 -1.98
C ILE A 111 5.43 5.26 -1.65
N VAL A 112 6.13 4.20 -2.03
CA VAL A 112 7.59 4.11 -2.03
C VAL A 112 8.06 4.04 -3.47
N VAL A 113 9.02 4.88 -3.83
CA VAL A 113 9.50 5.03 -5.21
C VAL A 113 11.00 4.84 -5.24
N TYR A 114 11.47 3.90 -6.06
CA TYR A 114 12.88 3.81 -6.44
C TYR A 114 13.10 4.61 -7.73
N ALA A 115 14.10 5.50 -7.72
CA ALA A 115 14.54 6.20 -8.91
C ALA A 115 16.07 6.26 -8.97
N GLU A 116 16.59 6.18 -10.19
CA GLU A 116 18.03 6.18 -10.47
C GLU A 116 18.31 7.24 -11.54
N ASP A 117 18.33 8.51 -11.11
CA ASP A 117 18.60 9.64 -12.00
C ASP A 117 20.11 9.91 -12.05
N ARG A 118 20.67 10.42 -10.95
CA ARG A 118 22.13 10.61 -10.76
C ARG A 118 22.74 9.59 -9.81
N LYS A 119 21.97 9.16 -8.83
CA LYS A 119 22.30 8.12 -7.87
C LYS A 119 21.02 7.35 -7.52
N PRO A 120 21.13 6.07 -7.14
CA PRO A 120 20.03 5.29 -6.60
C PRO A 120 19.42 5.96 -5.35
N MET A 121 18.12 6.22 -5.39
CA MET A 121 17.39 6.82 -4.28
C MET A 121 16.03 6.16 -4.08
N LEU A 122 15.63 6.08 -2.81
CA LEU A 122 14.25 5.81 -2.42
C LEU A 122 13.58 7.12 -2.03
N TYR A 123 12.31 7.23 -2.39
CA TYR A 123 11.43 8.31 -1.97
C TYR A 123 10.20 7.70 -1.32
N SER A 124 9.68 8.34 -0.28
CA SER A 124 8.40 7.95 0.29
C SER A 124 7.51 9.14 0.55
N LEU A 125 6.22 8.92 0.34
CA LEU A 125 5.16 9.88 0.57
C LEU A 125 4.01 9.18 1.27
N THR A 126 3.68 9.66 2.47
CA THR A 126 2.47 9.24 3.20
C THR A 126 1.26 9.92 2.58
N THR A 127 0.17 9.17 2.40
CA THR A 127 -1.10 9.68 1.89
C THR A 127 -1.59 10.88 2.71
N GLY A 128 -1.98 11.95 2.01
CA GLY A 128 -2.46 13.19 2.63
C GLY A 128 -1.36 14.10 3.19
N LYS A 129 -0.08 13.69 3.13
CA LYS A 129 1.06 14.56 3.48
C LYS A 129 1.63 15.22 2.24
N THR A 130 2.32 16.34 2.44
CA THR A 130 3.05 17.04 1.36
C THR A 130 4.56 16.82 1.43
N ASN A 131 5.07 16.43 2.60
CA ASN A 131 6.48 16.19 2.78
C ASN A 131 6.89 14.83 2.18
N VAL A 132 7.83 14.88 1.23
CA VAL A 132 8.43 13.69 0.62
C VAL A 132 9.74 13.40 1.34
N GLN A 133 9.88 12.19 1.88
CA GLN A 133 11.14 11.72 2.44
C GLN A 133 11.99 11.07 1.34
N SER A 134 13.31 11.08 1.51
CA SER A 134 14.21 10.49 0.54
C SER A 134 15.48 9.96 1.19
N ASP A 135 15.88 8.75 0.82
CA ASP A 135 17.03 8.05 1.34
C ASP A 135 17.92 7.58 0.18
N THR A 136 19.25 7.64 0.35
CA THR A 136 20.18 7.03 -0.60
C THR A 136 20.10 5.51 -0.50
N VAL A 137 20.18 4.85 -1.65
CA VAL A 137 20.32 3.39 -1.68
C VAL A 137 21.81 3.08 -1.72
N ASP A 138 22.39 2.95 -0.53
CA ASP A 138 23.78 2.56 -0.35
C ASP A 138 23.89 1.04 -0.12
N ARG A 139 25.11 0.49 -0.22
CA ARG A 139 25.37 -0.91 0.16
C ARG A 139 26.06 -0.96 1.53
N PRO A 140 25.59 -1.79 2.48
CA PRO A 140 24.46 -2.73 2.36
C PRO A 140 23.09 -2.01 2.23
N LEU A 141 22.15 -2.66 1.54
CA LEU A 141 20.85 -2.08 1.17
C LEU A 141 20.00 -1.82 2.42
N HIS A 142 19.83 -0.55 2.78
CA HIS A 142 18.97 -0.14 3.89
C HIS A 142 17.67 0.48 3.38
N LEU A 143 16.65 -0.34 3.12
CA LEU A 143 15.36 0.17 2.62
C LEU A 143 14.35 0.45 3.74
N LYS A 144 14.57 -0.08 4.96
CA LYS A 144 13.65 0.08 6.11
C LYS A 144 13.20 1.52 6.33
N GLY A 145 14.12 2.49 6.24
CA GLY A 145 13.80 3.91 6.41
C GLY A 145 12.67 4.37 5.49
N ALA A 146 12.77 4.08 4.19
CA ALA A 146 11.79 4.50 3.20
C ALA A 146 10.40 3.93 3.47
N PHE A 147 10.32 2.65 3.85
CA PHE A 147 9.06 2.02 4.23
C PHE A 147 8.51 2.63 5.53
N CYS A 148 9.34 2.72 6.56
CA CYS A 148 8.91 3.23 7.87
C CYS A 148 8.59 4.73 7.94
N ASN A 149 9.00 5.46 6.92
CA ASN A 149 8.59 6.84 6.71
C ASN A 149 7.12 6.96 6.24
N VAL A 150 6.48 5.86 5.83
CA VAL A 150 5.04 5.83 5.54
C VAL A 150 4.25 5.51 6.80
N ILE A 151 3.35 6.39 7.21
CA ILE A 151 2.59 6.20 8.46
C ILE A 151 1.14 5.84 8.11
N PRO A 152 0.69 4.59 8.33
CA PRO A 152 -0.70 4.22 8.11
C PRO A 152 -1.64 4.99 9.08
N PRO A 153 -2.89 5.29 8.68
CA PRO A 153 -3.84 5.98 9.53
C PRO A 153 -4.24 5.08 10.70
N THR A 154 -4.33 5.67 11.88
CA THR A 154 -4.60 4.97 13.15
C THR A 154 -5.92 4.19 13.14
N VAL A 155 -6.90 4.62 12.33
CA VAL A 155 -8.24 4.01 12.20
C VAL A 155 -8.26 2.66 11.47
N ARG A 156 -7.14 2.20 10.88
CA ARG A 156 -7.02 0.85 10.32
C ARG A 156 -6.51 -0.19 11.32
N LYS A 157 -6.06 0.22 12.51
CA LYS A 157 -5.84 -0.69 13.63
C LYS A 157 -7.18 -0.97 14.32
N PRO A 158 -7.53 -2.23 14.63
CA PRO A 158 -8.76 -2.60 15.35
C PRO A 158 -8.92 -1.86 16.68
#